data_AF-A0A5S5BE18-F1
#
_entry.id   AF-A0A5S5BE18-F1
#
_cell.length_a   1.000
_cell.length_b   1.000
_cell.length_c   1.000
_cell.angle_alpha   90.00
_cell.angle_beta   90.00
_cell.angle_gamma   90.00
#
_symmetry.space_group_name_H-M   'P 1'
#
loop_
_entity.id
_entity.type
_entity.pdbx_description
1 polymer ?
#
loop_
_entity_poly.entity_id
_entity_poly.type
_entity_poly.pdbx_seq_one_letter_code
_entity_poly.pdbx_strand_id
1 'polypeptide(L)'
;MSRAKLKAPVLALDSAQEQAAQQIIKRFLEDRFELELGSFEAQEVLDLFAREIAPLYYNKAIFDVQTHLKERFESIESDLWALEKN
;
A
#
# COMPACT_ATOMS: atom_id res chain seq x y z
N MET A 1 27.49 -8.66 -8.65
CA MET A 1 26.03 -8.72 -8.88
C MET A 1 25.38 -7.52 -8.20
N SER A 2 25.34 -6.38 -8.89
CA SER A 2 24.59 -5.22 -8.42
C SER A 2 23.12 -5.59 -8.42
N ARG A 3 22.53 -5.75 -7.22
CA ARG A 3 21.08 -5.68 -7.08
C ARG A 3 20.68 -4.33 -7.69
N ALA A 4 20.06 -4.36 -8.87
CA ALA A 4 19.34 -3.20 -9.37
C ALA A 4 18.49 -2.73 -8.18
N LYS A 5 18.73 -1.50 -7.71
CA LYS A 5 17.83 -0.89 -6.73
C LYS A 5 16.47 -0.95 -7.40
N LEU A 6 15.65 -1.94 -7.03
CA LEU A 6 14.25 -2.00 -7.40
C LEU A 6 13.73 -0.64 -6.95
N LYS A 7 13.51 0.26 -7.90
CA LYS A 7 12.97 1.58 -7.65
C LYS A 7 11.66 1.27 -6.95
N ALA A 8 11.61 1.50 -5.64
CA ALA A 8 10.43 1.19 -4.85
C ALA A 8 9.24 1.75 -5.64
N PRO A 9 8.17 0.96 -5.88
CA PRO A 9 7.02 1.46 -6.61
C PRO A 9 6.66 2.80 -5.99
N VAL A 10 6.63 3.82 -6.85
CA VAL A 10 6.49 5.20 -6.40
C VAL A 10 5.11 5.29 -5.75
N LEU A 11 5.05 5.26 -4.43
CA LEU A 11 3.85 5.49 -3.62
C LEU A 11 3.54 6.99 -3.64
N ALA A 12 3.47 7.57 -4.85
CA ALA A 12 3.07 8.96 -5.04
C ALA A 12 1.58 9.00 -5.29
N LEU A 13 0.92 9.84 -4.51
CA LEU A 13 -0.44 10.25 -4.76
C LEU A 13 -0.43 11.32 -5.85
N ASP A 14 -1.49 11.39 -6.66
CA ASP A 14 -1.71 12.58 -7.48
C ASP A 14 -2.11 13.78 -6.61
N SER A 15 -2.07 14.99 -7.16
CA SER A 15 -2.33 16.21 -6.38
C SER A 15 -3.72 16.25 -5.74
N ALA A 16 -4.73 15.62 -6.35
CA ALA A 16 -6.07 15.57 -5.77
C ALA A 16 -6.12 14.58 -4.60
N GLN A 17 -5.46 13.45 -4.74
CA GLN A 17 -5.29 12.45 -3.67
C GLN A 17 -4.46 13.00 -2.50
N GLU A 18 -3.38 13.75 -2.76
CA GLU A 18 -2.57 14.40 -1.73
C GLU A 18 -3.40 15.40 -0.92
N GLN A 19 -4.15 16.27 -1.60
CA GLN A 19 -5.03 17.24 -0.94
C GLN A 19 -6.10 16.54 -0.09
N ALA A 20 -6.70 15.47 -0.60
CA ALA A 20 -7.66 14.68 0.16
C ALA A 20 -7.02 14.05 1.40
N ALA A 21 -5.83 13.48 1.27
CA ALA A 21 -5.09 12.86 2.37
C ALA A 21 -4.69 13.89 3.44
N GLN A 22 -4.18 15.06 3.03
CA GLN A 22 -3.91 16.17 3.95
C GLN A 22 -5.18 16.58 4.70
N GLN A 23 -6.31 16.73 4.02
CA GLN A 23 -7.56 17.13 4.67
C GLN A 23 -8.05 16.09 5.67
N ILE A 24 -7.87 14.80 5.39
CA ILE A 24 -8.16 13.72 6.34
C ILE A 24 -7.29 13.86 7.59
N ILE A 25 -5.99 14.09 7.43
CA ILE A 25 -5.05 14.27 8.56
C ILE A 25 -5.46 15.49 9.39
N LYS A 26 -5.64 16.64 8.76
CA LYS A 26 -6.02 17.90 9.42
C LYS A 26 -7.28 17.72 10.24
N ARG A 27 -8.33 17.19 9.62
CA ARG A 27 -9.62 16.98 10.27
C ARG A 27 -9.53 16.01 11.43
N PHE A 28 -8.80 14.90 11.28
CA PHE A 28 -8.66 13.92 12.36
C PHE A 28 -7.93 14.52 13.57
N LEU A 29 -6.87 15.29 13.35
CA LEU A 29 -6.10 15.90 14.42
C LEU A 29 -6.84 17.04 15.12
N GLU A 30 -7.59 17.84 14.37
CA GLU A 30 -8.48 18.84 14.93
C GLU A 30 -9.61 18.18 15.74
N ASP A 31 -10.36 17.25 15.15
CA ASP A 31 -11.55 16.64 15.76
C ASP A 31 -11.21 15.79 17.00
N ARG A 32 -10.03 15.14 17.05
CA ARG A 32 -9.66 14.20 18.12
C ARG A 32 -8.70 14.75 19.14
N PHE A 33 -7.87 15.72 18.76
CA PHE A 33 -6.78 16.21 19.59
C PHE A 33 -6.79 17.74 19.76
N GLU A 34 -7.79 18.44 19.20
CA GLU A 34 -7.89 19.90 19.21
C GLU A 34 -6.62 20.57 18.63
N LEU A 35 -5.94 19.85 17.72
CA LEU A 35 -4.71 20.29 17.07
C LEU A 35 -5.00 20.72 15.64
N GLU A 36 -5.10 22.03 15.44
CA GLU A 36 -5.22 22.63 14.12
C GLU A 36 -3.86 22.62 13.41
N LEU A 37 -3.78 21.95 12.26
CA LEU A 37 -2.59 21.96 11.42
C LEU A 37 -2.75 22.93 10.25
N GLY A 38 -1.65 23.58 9.85
CA GLY A 38 -1.53 24.24 8.56
C GLY A 38 -1.30 23.23 7.42
N SER A 39 -1.25 23.73 6.19
CA SER A 39 -1.04 22.87 5.02
C SER A 39 0.37 22.27 4.95
N PHE A 40 1.38 22.99 5.45
CA PHE A 40 2.76 22.52 5.46
C PHE A 40 2.94 21.38 6.48
N GLU A 41 2.42 21.55 7.68
CA GLU A 41 2.45 20.55 8.75
C GLU A 41 1.68 19.29 8.33
N ALA A 42 0.51 19.45 7.70
CA ALA A 42 -0.25 18.31 7.18
C ALA A 42 0.51 17.55 6.09
N GLN A 43 1.22 18.28 5.20
CA GLN A 43 2.09 17.65 4.21
C GLN A 43 3.25 16.91 4.86
N GLU A 44 3.90 17.48 5.88
CA GLU A 44 5.01 16.82 6.56
C GLU A 44 4.58 15.50 7.24
N VAL A 45 3.40 15.50 7.86
CA VAL A 45 2.80 14.27 8.40
C VAL A 45 2.52 13.28 7.27
N LEU A 46 1.92 13.72 6.16
CA LEU A 46 1.66 12.86 5.02
C LEU A 46 2.94 12.24 4.44
N ASP A 47 4.02 13.02 4.33
CA ASP A 47 5.32 12.57 3.85
C ASP A 47 5.96 11.53 4.77
N LEU A 48 5.81 11.69 6.09
CA LEU A 48 6.24 10.68 7.06
C LEU A 48 5.47 9.37 6.86
N PHE A 49 4.14 9.44 6.72
CA PHE A 49 3.31 8.26 6.46
C PHE A 49 3.71 7.58 5.15
N ALA A 50 3.90 8.34 4.07
CA ALA A 50 4.29 7.82 2.76
C ALA A 50 5.67 7.14 2.80
N ARG A 51 6.62 7.71 3.55
CA ARG A 51 7.99 7.19 3.63
C ARG A 51 8.11 5.97 4.54
N GLU A 52 7.49 6.00 5.72
CA GLU A 52 7.75 5.00 6.77
C GLU A 52 6.63 3.98 6.93
N ILE A 53 5.36 4.39 6.76
CA ILE A 53 4.19 3.55 7.09
C ILE A 53 3.64 2.87 5.84
N ALA A 54 3.51 3.59 4.73
CA ALA A 54 2.93 3.08 3.49
C ALA A 54 3.65 1.83 2.94
N PRO A 55 4.99 1.68 3.01
CA PRO A 55 5.67 0.46 2.60
C PRO A 55 5.27 -0.79 3.40
N LEU A 56 4.90 -0.64 4.68
CA LEU A 56 4.47 -1.77 5.51
C LEU A 56 3.16 -2.37 4.98
N TYR A 57 2.17 -1.50 4.72
CA TYR A 57 0.88 -1.91 4.18
C TYR A 57 0.99 -2.39 2.74
N TYR A 58 1.74 -1.68 1.90
CA TYR A 58 1.90 -2.04 0.49
C TYR A 58 2.55 -3.42 0.32
N ASN A 59 3.66 -3.68 1.02
CA ASN A 59 4.34 -4.97 0.94
C ASN A 59 3.47 -6.11 1.49
N LYS A 60 2.72 -5.86 2.56
CA LYS A 60 1.76 -6.84 3.09
C LYS A 60 0.65 -7.15 2.07
N ALA A 61 0.08 -6.13 1.43
CA ALA A 61 -0.94 -6.31 0.40
C ALA A 61 -0.42 -7.14 -0.79
N ILE A 62 0.80 -6.87 -1.26
CA ILE A 62 1.42 -7.68 -2.32
C ILE A 62 1.59 -9.14 -1.88
N PHE A 63 2.08 -9.36 -0.67
CA PHE A 63 2.25 -10.72 -0.13
C PHE A 63 0.91 -11.46 -0.01
N ASP A 64 -0.15 -10.79 0.43
CA ASP A 64 -1.48 -11.38 0.57
C ASP A 64 -2.05 -11.78 -0.79
N VAL A 65 -1.88 -10.94 -1.81
CA VAL A 65 -2.27 -11.27 -3.20
C VAL A 65 -1.46 -12.46 -3.73
N GLN A 66 -0.14 -12.48 -3.50
CA GLN A 66 0.70 -13.60 -3.91
C GLN A 66 0.26 -14.93 -3.27
N THR A 67 -0.07 -14.89 -1.98
CA THR A 67 -0.56 -16.06 -1.24
C THR A 67 -1.90 -16.53 -1.81
N HIS A 68 -2.84 -15.61 -2.02
CA HIS A 68 -4.14 -15.95 -2.60
C HIS A 68 -4.01 -16.56 -4.00
N LEU A 69 -3.15 -15.99 -4.86
CA LEU A 69 -2.92 -16.52 -6.19
C LEU A 69 -2.27 -17.91 -6.15
N LYS A 70 -1.32 -18.15 -5.23
CA LYS A 70 -0.68 -19.46 -5.06
C LYS A 70 -1.71 -20.55 -4.77
N GLU A 71 -2.62 -20.30 -3.83
CA GLU A 71 -3.70 -21.24 -3.48
C GLU A 71 -4.61 -21.54 -4.69
N ARG A 72 -4.91 -20.51 -5.50
CA ARG A 72 -5.71 -20.69 -6.73
C ARG A 72 -4.97 -21.53 -7.77
N PHE A 73 -3.67 -21.31 -7.96
CA PHE A 73 -2.87 -22.10 -8.88
C PHE A 73 -2.75 -23.56 -8.45
N GLU A 74 -2.54 -23.83 -7.16
CA GLU A 74 -2.52 -25.20 -6.62
C GLU A 74 -3.86 -25.93 -6.86
N SER A 75 -4.99 -25.23 -6.69
CA SER A 75 -6.31 -25.78 -7.01
C SER A 75 -6.46 -26.10 -8.50
N ILE A 76 -6.04 -25.19 -9.39
CA ILE A 76 -6.10 -25.41 -10.84
C ILE A 76 -5.21 -26.58 -11.26
N GLU A 77 -4.02 -26.70 -10.66
CA GLU A 77 -3.11 -27.81 -10.91
C GLU A 77 -3.79 -29.13 -10.50
N SER A 78 -4.35 -29.21 -9.29
CA SER A 78 -5.10 -30.39 -8.83
C SER A 78 -6.25 -30.76 -9.77
N ASP A 79 -7.02 -29.77 -10.25
CA ASP A 79 -8.11 -30.00 -11.20
C ASP A 79 -7.59 -30.56 -12.54
N LEU A 80 -6.44 -30.10 -13.01
CA LEU A 80 -5.81 -30.58 -14.25
C LEU A 80 -5.32 -32.02 -14.11
N TRP A 81 -4.66 -32.37 -13.00
CA TRP A 81 -4.23 -33.75 -12.71
C TRP A 81 -5.43 -34.71 -12.71
N ALA A 82 -6.60 -34.28 -12.22
CA ALA A 82 -7.81 -35.11 -12.22
C ALA A 82 -8.36 -35.41 -13.63
N LEU A 83 -8.00 -34.62 -14.64
CA LEU A 83 -8.40 -34.81 -16.04
C LEU A 83 -7.44 -35.73 -16.82
N GLU A 84 -6.22 -35.97 -16.30
CA GLU A 84 -5.25 -36.84 -16.93
C GLU A 84 -5.76 -38.28 -16.98
N LYS A 85 -5.80 -38.87 -18.18
CA LYS A 85 -6.19 -40.27 -18.38
C LYS A 85 -4.96 -41.11 -18.68
N ASN A 86 -4.88 -42.26 -18.01
CA ASN A 86 -3.95 -43.35 -18.32
C ASN A 86 -4.24 -43.97 -19.70
#